data_AF-A0A7V9ZC39-F1
#
_entry.id   AF-A0A7V9ZC39-F1
#
_cell.length_a   1.000
_cell.length_b   1.000
_cell.length_c   1.000
_cell.angle_alpha   90.00
_cell.angle_beta   90.00
_cell.angle_gamma   90.00
#
_symmetry.space_group_name_H-M   'P 1'
#
loop_
_entity.id
_entity.type
_entity.pdbx_description
1 polymer ?
#
loop_
_entity_poly.entity_id
_entity_poly.type
_entity_poly.pdbx_seq_one_letter_code
_entity_poly.pdbx_strand_id
1 'polypeptide(L)'
;MGQIIWKTIQTVLFYGSGEFLLERRSNSGAVVFARALWTTIIVYSLALLLRECLPPDSTMHFSFSRFRLAFAETIPWFAAVFAGSYAVLYARFASQWTYLADLYNQIMAVQAQTEKTPESTHWLAMWEAGFIEDAEEMHLEKKPIYASVIRSMLDQSEVRDMYVKYTPGPRGTPKTGHTWSPQNRP
;
A
#
# COMPACT_ATOMS: atom_id res chain seq x y z
N MET A 1 10.15 -19.92 -18.37
CA MET A 1 11.22 -19.19 -17.65
C MET A 1 10.77 -17.80 -17.19
N GLY A 2 10.18 -16.96 -18.05
CA GLY A 2 9.75 -15.58 -17.68
C GLY A 2 8.78 -15.47 -16.48
N GLN A 3 7.77 -16.35 -16.37
CA GLN A 3 6.83 -16.30 -15.24
C GLN A 3 7.46 -16.61 -13.87
N ILE A 4 8.50 -17.46 -13.83
CA ILE A 4 9.19 -17.81 -12.58
C ILE A 4 10.04 -16.63 -12.09
N ILE A 5 10.75 -15.99 -13.01
CA ILE A 5 11.56 -14.80 -12.73
C ILE A 5 10.64 -13.69 -12.20
N TRP A 6 9.51 -13.45 -12.87
CA TRP A 6 8.56 -12.42 -12.45
C TRP A 6 8.02 -12.65 -11.03
N LYS A 7 7.56 -13.87 -10.72
CA LYS A 7 7.11 -14.23 -9.37
C LYS A 7 8.20 -14.03 -8.30
N THR A 8 9.44 -14.34 -8.66
CA THR A 8 10.59 -14.16 -7.76
C THR A 8 10.81 -12.68 -7.48
N ILE A 9 10.80 -11.83 -8.51
CA ILE A 9 10.92 -10.37 -8.35
C ILE A 9 9.80 -9.83 -7.48
N GLN A 10 8.54 -10.20 -7.74
CA GLN A 10 7.41 -9.77 -6.92
C GLN A 10 7.56 -10.19 -5.46
N THR A 11 8.02 -11.42 -5.20
CA THR A 11 8.25 -11.92 -3.84
C THR A 11 9.32 -11.10 -3.14
N VAL A 12 10.43 -10.82 -3.82
CA VAL A 12 11.52 -9.99 -3.27
C VAL A 12 11.04 -8.58 -2.97
N LEU A 13 10.27 -7.96 -3.87
CA LEU A 13 9.73 -6.60 -3.67
C LEU A 13 8.70 -6.56 -2.54
N PHE A 14 7.83 -7.55 -2.47
CA PHE A 14 6.79 -7.67 -1.45
C PHE A 14 7.40 -7.74 -0.04
N TYR A 15 8.37 -8.62 0.16
CA TYR A 15 9.07 -8.72 1.44
C TYR A 15 10.05 -7.57 1.65
N GLY A 16 10.80 -7.15 0.64
CA GLY A 16 11.79 -6.09 0.76
C GLY A 16 11.20 -4.73 1.11
N SER A 17 10.04 -4.38 0.54
CA SER A 17 9.35 -3.12 0.80
C SER A 17 8.42 -3.16 2.03
N GLY A 18 8.29 -4.32 2.68
CA GLY A 18 7.38 -4.53 3.80
C GLY A 18 5.90 -4.47 3.42
N GLU A 19 5.55 -4.80 2.17
CA GLU A 19 4.17 -4.73 1.65
C GLU A 19 3.21 -5.67 2.39
N PHE A 20 3.70 -6.79 2.92
CA PHE A 20 2.95 -7.68 3.81
C PHE A 20 2.34 -6.98 5.04
N LEU A 21 2.88 -5.82 5.46
CA LEU A 21 2.31 -5.03 6.54
C LEU A 21 0.97 -4.39 6.16
N LEU A 22 0.77 -4.11 4.86
CA LEU A 22 -0.46 -3.51 4.32
C LEU A 22 -1.60 -4.53 4.21
N GLU A 23 -1.29 -5.83 4.06
CA GLU A 23 -2.33 -6.88 4.04
C GLU A 23 -3.10 -6.94 5.37
N ARG A 24 -2.42 -6.62 6.49
CA ARG A 24 -2.97 -6.74 7.85
C ARG A 24 -3.42 -5.42 8.45
N ARG A 25 -2.93 -4.28 7.94
CA ARG A 25 -3.19 -2.95 8.51
C ARG A 25 -3.45 -1.95 7.41
N SER A 26 -4.37 -1.04 7.67
CA SER A 26 -4.58 0.09 6.77
C SER A 26 -3.31 0.94 6.65
N ASN A 27 -3.05 1.40 5.44
CA ASN A 27 -1.93 2.28 5.11
C ASN A 27 -2.01 3.55 5.96
N SER A 28 -1.09 3.73 6.90
CA SER A 28 -1.11 4.82 7.87
C SER A 28 0.33 5.26 8.17
N GLY A 29 0.49 6.42 8.80
CA GLY A 29 1.83 6.92 9.17
C GLY A 29 2.64 5.91 9.99
N ALA A 30 2.00 5.17 10.90
CA ALA A 30 2.66 4.10 11.67
C ALA A 30 3.11 2.92 10.80
N VAL A 31 2.31 2.52 9.81
CA VAL A 31 2.68 1.45 8.87
C VAL A 31 3.79 1.92 7.94
N VAL A 32 3.74 3.16 7.46
CA VAL A 32 4.81 3.79 6.66
C VAL A 32 6.12 3.80 7.44
N PHE A 33 6.10 4.21 8.71
CA PHE A 33 7.28 4.18 9.59
C PHE A 33 7.83 2.76 9.74
N ALA A 34 6.97 1.77 10.02
CA ALA A 34 7.39 0.38 10.18
C ALA A 34 8.01 -0.19 8.88
N ARG A 35 7.43 0.13 7.72
CA ARG A 35 7.97 -0.26 6.41
C ARG A 35 9.32 0.40 6.12
N ALA A 36 9.47 1.68 6.46
CA ALA A 36 10.74 2.40 6.33
C ALA A 36 11.82 1.78 7.21
N LEU A 37 11.49 1.43 8.45
CA LEU A 37 12.41 0.76 9.37
C LEU A 37 12.80 -0.62 8.84
N TRP A 38 11.83 -1.41 8.39
CA TRP A 38 12.06 -2.72 7.80
C TRP A 38 12.97 -2.67 6.57
N THR A 39 12.67 -1.77 5.63
CA THR A 39 13.46 -1.55 4.42
C THR A 39 14.88 -1.13 4.78
N THR A 40 15.03 -0.23 5.75
CA THR A 40 16.33 0.21 6.26
C THR A 40 17.13 -0.96 6.81
N ILE A 41 16.52 -1.80 7.66
CA ILE A 41 17.20 -2.96 8.24
C ILE A 41 17.75 -3.88 7.13
N ILE A 42 16.95 -4.16 6.10
CA ILE A 42 17.37 -5.00 4.98
C ILE A 42 18.52 -4.34 4.21
N VAL A 43 18.31 -3.12 3.72
CA VAL A 43 19.29 -2.41 2.87
C VAL A 43 20.61 -2.20 3.63
N TYR A 44 20.53 -1.79 4.88
CA TYR A 44 21.71 -1.54 5.71
C TYR A 44 22.45 -2.84 6.05
N SER A 45 21.74 -3.92 6.37
CA SER A 45 22.36 -5.22 6.63
C SER A 45 23.08 -5.75 5.40
N LEU A 46 22.47 -5.62 4.22
CA LEU A 46 23.11 -5.99 2.95
C LEU A 46 24.36 -5.14 2.69
N ALA A 47 24.31 -3.83 2.94
CA ALA A 47 25.46 -2.95 2.79
C ALA A 47 26.61 -3.34 3.73
N LEU A 48 26.31 -3.67 5.00
CA LEU A 48 27.32 -4.15 5.95
C LEU A 48 27.91 -5.50 5.54
N LEU A 49 27.09 -6.45 5.07
CA LEU A 49 27.57 -7.74 4.59
C LEU A 49 28.50 -7.59 3.39
N LEU A 50 28.15 -6.72 2.43
CA LEU A 50 28.99 -6.42 1.27
C LEU A 50 30.31 -5.75 1.70
N ARG A 51 30.27 -4.81 2.65
CA ARG A 51 31.47 -4.16 3.20
C ARG A 51 32.45 -5.16 3.81
N GLU A 52 31.95 -6.18 4.52
CA GLU A 52 32.81 -7.20 5.15
C GLU A 52 33.28 -8.29 4.16
N CYS A 53 32.51 -8.62 3.12
CA CYS A 53 32.82 -9.74 2.22
C CYS A 53 33.63 -9.36 0.97
N LEU A 54 33.63 -8.09 0.55
CA LEU A 54 34.30 -7.64 -0.68
C LEU A 54 35.79 -7.24 -0.58
N PRO A 55 36.41 -6.96 0.59
CA PRO A 55 37.83 -6.65 0.65
C PRO A 55 38.72 -7.82 0.19
N PRO A 56 39.84 -7.57 -0.54
CA PRO A 56 40.72 -8.62 -1.05
C PRO A 56 41.33 -9.51 0.04
N ASP A 57 41.57 -8.93 1.21
CA ASP A 57 42.15 -9.60 2.38
C ASP A 57 41.06 -10.20 3.30
N SER A 58 39.79 -10.19 2.86
CA SER A 58 38.69 -10.72 3.66
C SER A 58 38.77 -12.24 3.70
N THR A 59 39.18 -12.76 4.86
CA THR A 59 38.83 -14.12 5.22
C THR A 59 37.31 -14.15 5.32
N MET A 60 36.59 -14.93 4.50
CA MET A 60 35.12 -15.07 4.49
C MET A 60 34.54 -15.67 5.80
N HIS A 61 35.08 -15.31 6.95
CA HIS A 61 34.63 -15.68 8.27
C HIS A 61 33.85 -14.53 8.88
N PHE A 62 32.55 -14.73 9.04
CA PHE A 62 31.69 -13.81 9.76
C PHE A 62 32.18 -13.67 11.21
N SER A 63 32.46 -12.44 11.64
CA SER A 63 32.82 -12.13 13.03
C SER A 63 31.80 -11.15 13.61
N PHE A 64 31.05 -11.60 14.61
CA PHE A 64 30.04 -10.77 15.27
C PHE A 64 30.64 -9.51 15.92
N SER A 65 31.85 -9.60 16.45
CA SER A 65 32.56 -8.46 17.04
C SER A 65 32.89 -7.38 16.01
N ARG A 66 33.34 -7.78 14.80
CA ARG A 66 33.61 -6.85 13.68
C ARG A 66 32.32 -6.23 13.17
N PHE A 67 31.27 -7.04 13.00
CA PHE A 67 29.95 -6.55 12.62
C PHE A 67 29.42 -5.49 13.59
N ARG A 68 29.52 -5.73 14.90
CA ARG A 68 29.07 -4.77 15.92
C ARG A 68 29.87 -3.46 15.88
N LEU A 69 31.19 -3.54 15.66
CA LEU A 69 32.03 -2.35 15.53
C LEU A 69 31.66 -1.56 14.27
N ALA A 70 31.56 -2.25 13.12
CA ALA A 70 31.13 -1.63 11.87
C ALA A 70 29.76 -0.97 12.01
N PHE A 71 28.80 -1.64 12.65
CA PHE A 71 27.49 -1.07 12.97
C PHE A 71 27.61 0.23 13.75
N ALA A 72 28.39 0.24 14.84
CA ALA A 72 28.57 1.42 15.68
C ALA A 72 29.21 2.60 14.92
N GLU A 73 30.17 2.30 14.04
CA GLU A 73 30.83 3.31 13.18
C GLU A 73 29.90 3.87 12.11
N THR A 74 28.93 3.08 11.63
CA THR A 74 28.03 3.47 10.53
C THR A 74 26.60 3.77 10.97
N ILE A 75 26.36 4.08 12.24
CA ILE A 75 25.04 4.55 12.72
C ILE A 75 24.51 5.75 11.92
N PRO A 76 25.32 6.78 11.57
CA PRO A 76 24.82 7.89 10.75
C PRO A 76 24.27 7.45 9.40
N TRP A 77 24.85 6.41 8.79
CA TRP A 77 24.37 5.85 7.52
C TRP A 77 23.05 5.10 7.68
N PHE A 78 22.85 4.40 8.80
CA PHE A 78 21.55 3.81 9.13
C PHE A 78 20.46 4.89 9.18
N ALA A 79 20.75 5.99 9.88
CA ALA A 79 19.82 7.12 9.99
C ALA A 79 19.53 7.77 8.63
N ALA A 80 20.54 7.92 7.77
CA ALA A 80 20.37 8.47 6.42
C ALA A 80 19.48 7.57 5.53
N VAL A 81 19.73 6.26 5.53
CA VAL A 81 18.91 5.29 4.78
C VAL A 81 17.47 5.28 5.31
N PHE A 82 17.31 5.35 6.63
CA PHE A 82 15.99 5.45 7.26
C PHE A 82 15.26 6.72 6.85
N ALA A 83 15.90 7.88 6.97
CA ALA A 83 15.29 9.16 6.60
C ALA A 83 14.87 9.18 5.13
N GLY A 84 15.72 8.69 4.21
CA GLY A 84 15.40 8.59 2.79
C GLY A 84 14.22 7.65 2.51
N SER A 85 14.26 6.44 3.08
CA SER A 85 13.19 5.44 2.92
C SER A 85 11.86 5.95 3.48
N TYR A 86 11.90 6.56 4.66
CA TYR A 86 10.72 7.15 5.30
C TYR A 86 10.16 8.30 4.48
N ALA A 87 10.99 9.22 4.00
CA ALA A 87 10.55 10.35 3.18
C ALA A 87 9.83 9.89 1.91
N VAL A 88 10.39 8.92 1.18
CA VAL A 88 9.78 8.40 -0.07
C VAL A 88 8.45 7.68 0.21
N LEU A 89 8.41 6.79 1.20
CA LEU A 89 7.18 6.06 1.54
C LEU A 89 6.10 6.99 2.08
N TYR A 90 6.48 7.98 2.88
CA TYR A 90 5.56 8.99 3.40
C TYR A 90 5.02 9.90 2.30
N ALA A 91 5.87 10.34 1.35
CA ALA A 91 5.44 11.12 0.20
C ALA A 91 4.39 10.36 -0.63
N ARG A 92 4.62 9.06 -0.89
CA ARG A 92 3.65 8.21 -1.59
C ARG A 92 2.34 8.06 -0.81
N PHE A 93 2.41 7.82 0.50
CA PHE A 93 1.22 7.76 1.34
C PHE A 93 0.42 9.08 1.31
N ALA A 94 1.12 10.21 1.42
CA ALA A 94 0.49 11.54 1.36
C ALA A 94 -0.18 11.78 0.01
N SER A 95 0.47 11.43 -1.11
CA SER A 95 -0.14 11.58 -2.44
C SER A 95 -1.37 10.70 -2.63
N GLN A 96 -1.34 9.45 -2.14
CA GLN A 96 -2.49 8.53 -2.19
C GLN A 96 -3.67 9.06 -1.39
N TRP A 97 -3.41 9.54 -0.18
CA TRP A 97 -4.43 10.14 0.68
C TRP A 97 -5.05 11.38 0.03
N THR A 98 -4.23 12.30 -0.46
CA THR A 98 -4.71 13.54 -1.10
C THR A 98 -5.53 13.23 -2.34
N TYR A 99 -5.05 12.34 -3.21
CA TYR A 99 -5.78 11.89 -4.38
C TYR A 99 -7.19 11.39 -4.02
N LEU A 100 -7.29 10.49 -3.03
CA LEU A 100 -8.56 9.88 -2.66
C LEU A 100 -9.51 10.92 -2.03
N ALA A 101 -8.98 11.83 -1.20
CA ALA A 101 -9.78 12.93 -0.65
C ALA A 101 -10.30 13.89 -1.74
N ASP A 102 -9.47 14.24 -2.72
CA ASP A 102 -9.86 15.13 -3.82
C ASP A 102 -10.90 14.47 -4.74
N LEU A 103 -10.74 13.18 -5.06
CA LEU A 103 -11.72 12.42 -5.83
C LEU A 103 -13.09 12.41 -5.13
N TYR A 104 -13.12 12.13 -3.83
CA TYR A 104 -14.35 12.17 -3.04
C TYR A 104 -15.01 13.55 -3.10
N ASN A 105 -14.25 14.62 -2.89
CA ASN A 105 -14.78 15.98 -2.92
C ASN A 105 -15.36 16.34 -4.30
N GLN A 106 -14.72 15.89 -5.38
CA GLN A 106 -15.22 16.09 -6.74
C GLN A 106 -16.52 15.34 -6.99
N ILE A 107 -16.62 14.07 -6.57
CA ILE A 107 -17.85 13.28 -6.66
C ILE A 107 -18.99 13.98 -5.91
N MET A 108 -18.75 14.40 -4.66
CA MET A 108 -19.75 15.08 -3.85
C MET A 108 -20.18 16.42 -4.45
N ALA A 109 -19.25 17.18 -5.04
CA ALA A 109 -19.56 18.44 -5.71
C ALA A 109 -20.46 18.23 -6.93
N VAL A 110 -20.17 17.22 -7.76
CA VAL A 110 -21.00 16.87 -8.92
C VAL A 110 -22.37 16.38 -8.46
N GLN A 111 -22.42 15.51 -7.46
CA GLN A 111 -23.67 14.98 -6.91
C GLN A 111 -24.58 16.10 -6.35
N ALA A 112 -24.01 17.12 -5.71
CA ALA A 112 -24.76 18.25 -5.18
C ALA A 112 -25.35 19.17 -6.26
N GLN A 113 -24.74 19.20 -7.46
CA GLN A 113 -25.15 20.09 -8.56
C GLN A 113 -26.01 19.38 -9.61
N THR A 114 -25.96 18.05 -9.67
CA THR A 114 -26.59 17.28 -10.74
C THR A 114 -28.02 16.88 -10.36
N GLU A 115 -28.96 17.12 -11.27
CA GLU A 115 -30.33 16.63 -11.12
C GLU A 115 -30.35 15.09 -11.13
N LYS A 116 -31.19 14.49 -10.28
CA LYS A 116 -31.31 13.04 -10.17
C LYS A 116 -32.11 12.48 -11.35
N THR A 117 -31.38 12.08 -12.39
CA THR A 117 -31.91 11.35 -13.55
C THR A 117 -31.35 9.92 -13.53
N PRO A 118 -31.96 8.96 -14.24
CA PRO A 118 -31.41 7.60 -14.34
C PRO A 118 -29.98 7.59 -14.90
N GLU A 119 -29.68 8.47 -15.86
CA GLU A 119 -28.35 8.58 -16.48
C GLU A 119 -27.32 9.17 -15.50
N SER A 120 -27.63 10.28 -14.83
CA SER A 120 -26.72 10.87 -13.85
C SER A 120 -26.46 9.93 -12.66
N THR A 121 -27.48 9.21 -12.21
CA THR A 121 -27.35 8.19 -11.16
C THR A 121 -26.43 7.06 -11.59
N HIS A 122 -26.52 6.60 -12.85
CA HIS A 122 -25.65 5.57 -13.41
C HIS A 122 -24.16 5.99 -13.38
N TRP A 123 -23.86 7.19 -13.87
CA TRP A 123 -22.47 7.67 -13.92
C TRP A 123 -21.89 7.97 -12.54
N LEU A 124 -22.70 8.56 -11.64
CA LEU A 124 -22.28 8.77 -10.24
C LEU A 124 -21.99 7.45 -9.54
N ALA A 125 -22.85 6.45 -9.69
CA ALA A 125 -22.64 5.13 -9.10
C ALA A 125 -21.34 4.46 -9.59
N MET A 126 -20.97 4.68 -10.86
CA MET A 126 -19.73 4.19 -11.43
C MET A 126 -18.50 4.89 -10.86
N TRP A 127 -18.57 6.21 -10.64
CA TRP A 127 -17.49 6.97 -10.03
C TRP A 127 -17.30 6.61 -8.55
N GLU A 128 -18.40 6.44 -7.80
CA GLU A 128 -18.36 5.97 -6.42
C GLU A 128 -17.78 4.55 -6.33
N ALA A 129 -18.13 3.65 -7.26
CA ALA A 129 -17.52 2.32 -7.35
C ALA A 129 -16.00 2.38 -7.60
N GLY A 130 -15.56 3.25 -8.52
CA GLY A 130 -14.13 3.48 -8.78
C GLY A 130 -13.39 4.02 -7.56
N PHE A 131 -13.99 4.97 -6.83
CA PHE A 131 -13.44 5.47 -5.57
C PHE A 131 -13.21 4.34 -4.54
N ILE A 132 -14.16 3.40 -4.43
CA ILE A 132 -14.04 2.26 -3.51
C ILE A 132 -12.90 1.33 -3.93
N GLU A 133 -12.79 1.04 -5.23
CA GLU A 133 -11.69 0.23 -5.79
C GLU A 133 -10.32 0.86 -5.51
N ASP A 134 -10.16 2.14 -5.79
CA ASP A 134 -8.92 2.87 -5.53
C ASP A 134 -8.57 2.88 -4.04
N ALA A 135 -9.57 3.02 -3.16
CA ALA A 135 -9.37 2.96 -1.72
C ALA A 135 -8.84 1.59 -1.27
N GLU A 136 -9.31 0.49 -1.87
CA GLU A 136 -8.83 -0.87 -1.59
C GLU A 136 -7.40 -1.08 -2.10
N GLU A 137 -7.12 -0.70 -3.34
CA GLU A 137 -5.80 -0.84 -3.95
C GLU A 137 -4.73 -0.03 -3.18
N MET A 138 -5.12 1.11 -2.60
CA MET A 138 -4.24 1.94 -1.77
C MET A 138 -4.17 1.51 -0.30
N HIS A 139 -4.91 0.47 0.10
CA HIS A 139 -5.06 -0.02 1.47
C HIS A 139 -5.60 1.05 2.45
N LEU A 140 -6.43 1.97 1.95
CA LEU A 140 -7.04 3.06 2.71
C LEU A 140 -8.49 2.76 3.12
N GLU A 141 -9.10 1.72 2.56
CA GLU A 141 -10.49 1.29 2.79
C GLU A 141 -10.82 1.04 4.26
N LYS A 142 -9.83 0.56 5.03
CA LYS A 142 -9.97 0.27 6.47
C LYS A 142 -9.78 1.49 7.37
N LYS A 143 -9.41 2.65 6.83
CA LYS A 143 -9.29 3.85 7.67
C LYS A 143 -10.66 4.36 8.08
N PRO A 144 -10.87 4.76 9.35
CA PRO A 144 -12.19 5.20 9.82
C PRO A 144 -12.88 6.26 8.95
N ILE A 145 -12.11 7.22 8.40
CA ILE A 145 -12.67 8.29 7.55
C ILE A 145 -13.19 7.78 6.19
N TYR A 146 -12.53 6.77 5.60
CA TYR A 146 -12.94 6.22 4.31
C TYR A 146 -13.91 5.05 4.50
N ALA A 147 -13.72 4.23 5.53
CA ALA A 147 -14.59 3.10 5.84
C ALA A 147 -16.06 3.52 6.03
N SER A 148 -16.32 4.66 6.68
CA SER A 148 -17.68 5.19 6.85
C SER A 148 -18.29 5.64 5.52
N VAL A 149 -17.51 6.33 4.69
CA VAL A 149 -17.93 6.81 3.36
C VAL A 149 -18.21 5.64 2.42
N ILE A 150 -17.26 4.70 2.32
CA ILE A 150 -17.38 3.48 1.51
C ILE A 150 -18.61 2.68 1.92
N ARG A 151 -18.86 2.56 3.22
CA ARG A 151 -20.07 1.90 3.72
C ARG A 151 -21.34 2.62 3.24
N SER A 152 -21.40 3.93 3.39
CA SER A 152 -22.55 4.73 2.94
C SER A 152 -22.77 4.63 1.43
N MET A 153 -21.70 4.57 0.64
CA MET A 153 -21.76 4.38 -0.81
C MET A 153 -22.29 2.99 -1.17
N LEU A 154 -21.78 1.94 -0.52
CA LEU A 154 -22.19 0.55 -0.78
C LEU A 154 -23.60 0.19 -0.26
N ASP A 155 -24.16 1.00 0.63
CA ASP A 155 -25.58 0.90 1.03
C ASP A 155 -26.51 1.29 -0.14
N GLN A 156 -26.02 2.01 -1.17
CA GLN A 156 -26.74 2.28 -2.41
C GLN A 156 -26.60 1.11 -3.37
N SER A 157 -27.73 0.55 -3.82
CA SER A 157 -27.77 -0.64 -4.69
C SER A 157 -26.99 -0.44 -5.98
N GLU A 158 -27.13 0.72 -6.60
CA GLU A 158 -26.58 1.07 -7.89
C GLU A 158 -25.05 1.09 -7.82
N VAL A 159 -24.47 1.65 -6.76
CA VAL A 159 -23.02 1.70 -6.54
C VAL A 159 -22.47 0.30 -6.33
N ARG A 160 -23.13 -0.48 -5.48
CA ARG A 160 -22.74 -1.87 -5.20
C ARG A 160 -22.76 -2.71 -6.48
N ASP A 161 -23.78 -2.55 -7.31
CA ASP A 161 -23.90 -3.28 -8.57
C ASP A 161 -22.80 -2.88 -9.57
N MET A 162 -22.47 -1.58 -9.66
CA MET A 162 -21.35 -1.12 -10.48
C MET A 162 -20.01 -1.66 -9.99
N TYR A 163 -19.78 -1.62 -8.69
CA TYR A 163 -18.55 -2.12 -8.07
C TYR A 163 -18.37 -3.63 -8.29
N VAL A 164 -19.43 -4.43 -8.12
CA VAL A 164 -19.39 -5.88 -8.41
C VAL A 164 -19.14 -6.14 -9.91
N LYS A 165 -19.73 -5.34 -10.79
CA LYS A 165 -19.65 -5.52 -12.24
C LYS A 165 -18.30 -5.15 -12.83
N TYR A 166 -17.69 -4.06 -12.37
CA TYR A 166 -16.53 -3.46 -13.02
C TYR A 166 -15.22 -3.59 -12.24
N THR A 167 -15.26 -3.82 -10.92
CA THR A 167 -14.03 -3.94 -10.14
C THR A 167 -13.51 -5.38 -10.13
N PRO A 168 -12.26 -5.61 -10.57
CA PRO A 168 -11.63 -6.91 -10.44
C PRO A 168 -11.48 -7.29 -8.95
N GLY A 169 -11.74 -8.55 -8.64
CA GLY A 169 -11.46 -9.15 -7.35
C GLY A 169 -9.97 -9.46 -7.17
N PRO A 170 -9.59 -9.99 -6.00
CA PRO A 170 -8.20 -10.30 -5.70
C PRO A 170 -7.60 -11.18 -6.80
N ARG A 171 -6.50 -10.74 -7.43
CA ARG A 171 -5.80 -11.41 -8.55
C ARG A 171 -6.55 -11.43 -9.90
N GLY A 172 -7.42 -10.46 -10.15
CA GLY A 172 -8.05 -10.27 -11.46
C GLY A 172 -9.24 -11.19 -11.74
N THR A 173 -9.75 -11.89 -10.72
CA THR A 173 -11.01 -12.66 -10.84
C THR A 173 -12.21 -11.74 -10.63
N PRO A 174 -13.31 -11.86 -11.38
CA PRO A 174 -14.52 -11.06 -11.11
C PRO A 174 -14.97 -11.17 -9.64
N LYS A 175 -15.33 -10.06 -8.99
CA LYS A 175 -15.96 -10.11 -7.67
C LYS A 175 -17.33 -10.76 -7.83
N THR A 176 -17.49 -12.01 -7.41
CA THR A 176 -18.81 -12.65 -7.39
C THR A 176 -19.66 -11.96 -6.33
N GLY A 177 -20.94 -11.66 -6.61
CA GLY A 177 -21.85 -10.91 -5.72
C GLY A 177 -22.04 -11.46 -4.29
N HIS A 178 -21.39 -12.56 -3.92
CA HIS A 178 -21.31 -13.12 -2.57
C HIS A 178 -20.13 -12.64 -1.71
N THR A 179 -19.15 -11.91 -2.25
CA THR A 179 -17.95 -11.51 -1.47
C THR A 179 -18.14 -10.24 -0.63
N TRP A 180 -19.18 -9.45 -0.88
CA TRP A 180 -19.55 -8.38 0.03
C TRP A 180 -20.42 -8.94 1.16
N SER A 181 -19.76 -9.52 2.17
CA SER A 181 -20.42 -9.92 3.41
C SER A 181 -20.29 -8.80 4.44
N PRO A 182 -21.41 -8.33 5.03
CA PRO A 182 -21.40 -7.47 6.19
C PRO A 182 -20.72 -8.12 7.42
N GLN A 183 -20.16 -9.32 7.34
CA GLN A 183 -19.53 -10.01 8.48
C GLN A 183 -17.99 -9.92 8.44
N ASN A 184 -17.38 -9.50 7.33
CA ASN A 184 -15.94 -9.20 7.23
C ASN A 184 -15.62 -7.73 7.54
N ARG A 185 -16.35 -7.14 8.50
CA ARG A 185 -16.15 -5.74 8.92
C ARG A 185 -14.79 -5.59 9.64
N PRO A 186 -14.07 -4.47 9.47
CA PRO A 186 -13.09 -4.04 10.46
C PRO A 186 -13.75 -3.81 11.83
#